data_AF-A0A174TVZ9-F1
#
_entry.id   AF-A0A174TVZ9-F1
#
_cell.length_a   1.000
_cell.length_b   1.000
_cell.length_c   1.000
_cell.angle_alpha   90.00
_cell.angle_beta   90.00
_cell.angle_gamma   90.00
#
_symmetry.space_group_name_H-M   'P 1'
#
loop_
_entity.id
_entity.type
_entity.pdbx_description
1 polymer ?
#
loop_
_entity_poly.entity_id
_entity_poly.type
_entity_poly.pdbx_seq_one_letter_code
_entity_poly.pdbx_strand_id
1 'polypeptide(L)'
;MNTDFINLTNENLTDEHLCCIIRSKKSHPGIDAKRQWLSERLSEGHIFRKLNAKATVFIEYAPLETAWVPIIGNNYYYLYCLWVLGSSKGKGYGKSLMEYCLADAKEKGKSGVCMLGAKKQKS
;
A
#
# COMPACT_ATOMS: atom_id res chain seq x y z
N MET A 1 7.98 18.72 7.11
CA MET A 1 7.12 18.01 8.08
C MET A 1 7.52 16.55 8.07
N ASN A 2 8.17 16.06 9.13
CA ASN A 2 8.43 14.62 9.28
C ASN A 2 7.09 13.93 9.47
N THR A 3 6.58 13.35 8.39
CA THR A 3 5.36 12.56 8.45
C THR A 3 5.79 11.14 8.76
N ASP A 4 5.41 10.65 9.94
CA ASP A 4 5.86 9.36 10.45
C ASP A 4 5.15 8.23 9.69
N PHE A 5 5.77 7.78 8.59
CA PHE A 5 5.30 6.67 7.78
C PHE A 5 6.19 5.45 8.01
N ILE A 6 5.56 4.30 8.19
CA ILE A 6 6.23 3.00 8.38
C ILE A 6 5.84 2.04 7.27
N ASN A 7 6.76 1.14 6.93
CA ASN A 7 6.46 -0.01 6.08
C ASN A 7 6.09 -1.18 6.97
N LEU A 8 5.11 -1.97 6.53
CA LEU A 8 4.88 -3.28 7.11
C LEU A 8 6.02 -4.21 6.70
N THR A 9 6.51 -4.96 7.67
CA THR A 9 7.53 -5.98 7.52
C THR A 9 7.05 -7.25 8.23
N ASN A 10 7.70 -8.38 7.98
CA ASN A 10 7.32 -9.63 8.65
C ASN A 10 7.47 -9.55 10.18
N GLU A 11 8.34 -8.66 10.67
CA GLU A 11 8.62 -8.46 12.09
C GLU A 11 7.53 -7.61 12.78
N ASN A 12 6.91 -6.67 12.08
CA ASN A 12 5.93 -5.74 12.68
C ASN A 12 4.46 -6.01 12.28
N LEU A 13 4.21 -6.89 11.30
CA LEU A 13 2.89 -7.13 10.72
C LEU A 13 1.83 -7.60 11.75
N THR A 14 2.27 -8.34 12.77
CA THR A 14 1.40 -8.85 13.84
C THR A 14 0.86 -7.71 14.71
N ASP A 15 1.73 -6.76 15.04
CA ASP A 15 1.43 -5.66 15.97
C ASP A 15 0.76 -4.47 15.25
N GLU A 16 1.04 -4.32 13.96
CA GLU A 16 0.56 -3.20 13.17
C GLU A 16 -0.92 -3.31 12.75
N HIS A 17 -1.57 -2.15 12.70
CA HIS A 17 -2.97 -2.04 12.29
C HIS A 17 -3.13 -2.03 10.76
N LEU A 18 -3.84 -3.02 10.22
CA LEU A 18 -4.22 -3.11 8.81
C LEU A 18 -5.46 -2.26 8.48
N CYS A 19 -5.23 -0.98 8.18
CA CYS A 19 -6.27 0.04 7.99
C CYS A 19 -7.21 -0.14 6.78
N CYS A 20 -6.92 -1.10 5.89
CA CYS A 20 -7.70 -1.42 4.70
C CYS A 20 -8.94 -2.28 4.99
N ILE A 21 -8.90 -3.16 6.00
CA ILE A 21 -10.00 -4.08 6.36
C ILE A 21 -10.58 -3.74 7.73
N ILE A 22 -9.76 -3.23 8.65
CA ILE A 22 -10.15 -3.03 10.05
C ILE A 22 -10.87 -1.69 10.19
N ARG A 23 -12.18 -1.69 9.93
CA ARG A 23 -13.10 -0.60 10.31
C ARG A 23 -13.94 -0.92 11.56
N SER A 24 -13.80 -2.14 12.08
CA SER A 24 -14.61 -2.72 13.13
C SER A 24 -13.73 -3.17 14.30
N LYS A 25 -14.21 -2.97 15.53
CA LYS A 25 -13.56 -3.45 16.75
C LYS A 25 -13.65 -4.98 16.93
N LYS A 26 -14.44 -5.68 16.10
CA LYS A 26 -14.60 -7.14 16.19
C LYS A 26 -13.47 -7.83 15.43
N SER A 27 -12.82 -8.79 16.09
CA SER A 27 -11.92 -9.74 15.42
C SER A 27 -12.68 -10.43 14.29
N HIS A 28 -12.06 -10.51 13.12
CA HIS A 28 -12.65 -11.08 11.92
C HIS A 28 -11.60 -11.97 11.23
N PRO A 29 -11.94 -13.22 10.85
CA PRO A 29 -10.98 -14.16 10.25
C PRO A 29 -10.26 -13.61 9.01
N GLY A 30 -10.91 -12.73 8.26
CA GLY A 30 -10.30 -12.03 7.11
C GLY A 30 -9.12 -11.11 7.46
N ILE A 31 -8.96 -10.69 8.73
CA ILE A 31 -7.79 -9.94 9.18
C ILE A 31 -6.59 -10.87 9.25
N ASP A 32 -6.75 -12.05 9.86
CA ASP A 32 -5.67 -13.03 9.99
C ASP A 32 -5.30 -13.61 8.63
N ALA A 33 -6.29 -13.91 7.78
CA ALA A 33 -6.06 -14.31 6.40
C ALA A 33 -5.28 -13.24 5.60
N LYS A 34 -5.61 -11.94 5.78
CA LYS A 34 -4.84 -10.87 5.14
C LYS A 34 -3.43 -10.74 5.70
N ARG A 35 -3.22 -10.91 7.01
CA ARG A 35 -1.87 -10.91 7.59
C ARG A 35 -1.04 -12.05 7.03
N GLN A 36 -1.59 -13.26 6.99
CA GLN A 36 -0.91 -14.40 6.40
C GLN A 36 -0.55 -14.12 4.94
N TRP A 37 -1.53 -13.69 4.13
CA TRP A 37 -1.30 -13.34 2.74
C TRP A 37 -0.22 -12.25 2.57
N LEU A 38 -0.28 -11.18 3.37
CA LEU A 38 0.74 -10.12 3.33
C LEU A 38 2.12 -10.66 3.67
N SER A 39 2.26 -11.49 4.70
CA SER A 39 3.57 -12.03 5.10
C SER A 39 4.29 -12.77 3.96
N GLU A 40 3.53 -13.53 3.17
CA GLU A 40 4.05 -14.20 1.98
C GLU A 40 4.47 -13.19 0.90
N ARG A 41 3.60 -12.22 0.59
CA ARG A 41 3.83 -11.23 -0.48
C ARG A 41 4.95 -10.23 -0.16
N LEU A 42 5.17 -9.89 1.12
CA LEU A 42 6.26 -8.99 1.53
C LEU A 42 7.63 -9.51 1.08
N SER A 43 7.83 -10.84 1.08
CA SER A 43 9.06 -11.47 0.59
C SER A 43 9.23 -11.38 -0.93
N GLU A 44 8.15 -11.17 -1.68
CA GLU A 44 8.11 -11.02 -3.15
C GLU A 44 8.27 -9.56 -3.60
N GLY A 45 8.58 -8.65 -2.67
CA GLY A 45 8.76 -7.22 -2.94
C GLY A 45 7.48 -6.39 -2.82
N HIS A 46 6.39 -6.97 -2.28
CA HIS A 46 5.19 -6.20 -1.95
C HIS A 46 5.49 -5.16 -0.87
N ILE A 47 5.01 -3.94 -1.07
CA ILE A 47 5.18 -2.83 -0.15
C ILE A 47 3.82 -2.38 0.34
N PHE A 48 3.65 -2.37 1.66
CA PHE A 48 2.53 -1.72 2.34
C PHE A 48 3.09 -0.63 3.26
N ARG A 49 2.94 0.63 2.89
CA ARG A 49 3.41 1.78 3.66
C ARG A 49 2.23 2.56 4.22
N LYS A 50 2.20 2.78 5.53
CA LYS A 50 1.11 3.46 6.24
C LYS A 50 1.61 4.56 7.15
N LEU A 51 0.74 5.51 7.45
CA LEU A 51 0.96 6.44 8.56
C LEU A 51 1.11 5.63 9.85
N ASN A 52 2.05 6.01 10.71
CA ASN A 52 2.26 5.43 12.03
C ASN A 52 1.17 5.89 13.01
N ALA A 53 -0.07 5.55 12.69
CA ALA A 53 -1.26 5.86 13.47
C ALA A 53 -2.37 4.88 13.11
N LYS A 54 -3.40 4.79 13.96
CA LYS A 54 -4.64 4.07 13.65
C LYS A 54 -5.53 4.92 12.72
N ALA A 55 -5.05 5.16 11.50
CA ALA A 55 -5.72 5.95 10.48
C ALA A 55 -5.69 5.23 9.12
N THR A 56 -6.69 5.48 8.27
CA THR A 56 -6.69 5.00 6.87
C THR A 56 -5.91 6.00 6.01
N VAL A 57 -4.59 5.94 6.12
CA VAL A 57 -3.62 6.73 5.35
C VAL A 57 -2.48 5.80 4.95
N PHE A 58 -2.48 5.30 3.72
CA PHE A 58 -1.51 4.29 3.27
C PHE A 58 -1.40 4.22 1.74
N ILE A 59 -0.35 3.52 1.29
CA ILE A 59 -0.10 3.11 -0.08
C ILE A 59 0.32 1.64 -0.09
N GLU A 60 -0.14 0.90 -1.09
CA GLU A 60 0.12 -0.52 -1.28
C GLU A 60 0.44 -0.80 -2.75
N TYR A 61 1.63 -1.36 -3.03
CA TYR A 61 2.10 -1.65 -4.38
C TYR A 61 3.09 -2.83 -4.40
N ALA A 62 3.28 -3.45 -5.57
CA ALA A 62 4.19 -4.58 -5.75
C ALA A 62 4.82 -4.59 -7.14
N PRO A 63 5.94 -5.33 -7.38
CA PRO A 63 6.39 -5.64 -8.73
C PRO A 63 5.26 -6.23 -9.57
N LEU A 64 5.05 -5.74 -10.79
CA LEU A 64 3.98 -6.21 -11.67
C LEU A 64 4.10 -7.72 -11.97
N GLU A 65 5.32 -8.25 -11.97
CA GLU A 65 5.63 -9.66 -12.22
C GLU A 65 5.10 -10.60 -11.12
N THR A 66 4.97 -10.10 -9.88
CA THR A 66 4.48 -10.86 -8.72
C THR A 66 3.13 -10.35 -8.24
N ALA A 67 2.61 -9.27 -8.84
CA ALA A 67 1.34 -8.69 -8.48
C ALA A 67 0.19 -9.67 -8.78
N TRP A 68 -0.59 -9.97 -7.75
CA TRP A 68 -1.82 -10.76 -7.81
C TRP A 68 -2.97 -9.97 -8.49
N VAL A 69 -2.84 -9.71 -9.79
CA VAL A 69 -3.80 -8.99 -10.64
C VAL A 69 -3.85 -9.61 -12.04
N PRO A 70 -4.96 -9.44 -12.79
CA PRO A 70 -5.09 -9.98 -14.15
C PRO A 70 -4.39 -9.09 -15.19
N ILE A 71 -3.15 -8.68 -14.92
CA ILE A 71 -2.36 -7.82 -15.80
C ILE A 71 -1.01 -8.47 -16.01
N ILE A 72 -0.68 -8.73 -17.26
CA ILE A 72 0.63 -9.26 -17.65
C ILE A 72 1.51 -8.09 -18.04
N GLY A 73 2.69 -8.00 -17.44
CA GLY A 73 3.71 -7.02 -17.79
C GLY A 73 4.97 -7.21 -16.97
N ASN A 74 5.98 -6.41 -17.25
CA ASN A 74 7.29 -6.48 -16.59
C ASN A 74 7.85 -5.09 -16.32
N ASN A 75 8.78 -5.01 -15.38
CA ASN A 75 9.51 -3.82 -14.99
C ASN A 75 8.66 -2.62 -14.54
N TYR A 76 7.42 -2.84 -14.09
CA TYR A 76 6.59 -1.81 -13.47
C TYR A 76 6.31 -2.18 -12.01
N TYR A 77 5.97 -1.18 -11.20
CA TYR A 77 5.16 -1.43 -10.02
C TYR A 77 3.69 -1.34 -10.33
N TYR A 78 2.91 -2.27 -9.80
CA TYR A 78 1.47 -2.19 -9.77
C TYR A 78 1.00 -1.57 -8.45
N LEU A 79 0.28 -0.45 -8.52
CA LEU A 79 -0.32 0.22 -7.38
C LEU A 79 -1.71 -0.36 -7.11
N TYR A 80 -1.84 -1.11 -6.01
CA TYR A 80 -3.12 -1.65 -5.54
C TYR A 80 -4.00 -0.58 -4.93
N CYS A 81 -3.43 0.25 -4.08
CA CYS A 81 -4.19 1.22 -3.31
C CYS A 81 -3.34 2.43 -2.94
N LEU A 82 -3.92 3.61 -3.09
CA LEU A 82 -3.48 4.83 -2.44
C LEU A 82 -4.72 5.44 -1.76
N TRP A 83 -4.73 5.47 -0.43
CA TRP A 83 -5.89 5.94 0.33
C TRP A 83 -5.48 6.95 1.39
N VAL A 84 -6.10 8.12 1.36
CA VAL A 84 -6.12 9.08 2.47
C VAL A 84 -7.57 9.37 2.86
N LEU A 85 -7.98 8.97 4.06
CA LEU A 85 -9.34 9.21 4.55
C LEU A 85 -9.61 10.70 4.73
N GLY A 86 -10.87 11.12 4.54
CA GLY A 86 -11.28 12.52 4.57
C GLY A 86 -10.84 13.31 5.82
N SER A 87 -10.80 12.66 7.00
CA SER A 87 -10.31 13.27 8.25
C SER A 87 -8.82 13.67 8.22
N SER A 88 -8.06 13.13 7.27
CA SER A 88 -6.64 13.41 7.04
C SER A 88 -6.39 14.18 5.74
N LYS A 89 -7.44 14.69 5.08
CA LYS A 89 -7.34 15.50 3.85
C LYS A 89 -6.61 16.82 4.13
N GLY A 90 -5.96 17.37 3.09
CA GLY A 90 -5.26 18.66 3.16
C GLY A 90 -3.86 18.63 3.78
N LYS A 91 -3.41 17.47 4.30
CA LYS A 91 -2.11 17.32 4.96
C LYS A 91 -0.96 16.90 4.04
N GLY A 92 -1.21 16.76 2.74
CA GLY A 92 -0.20 16.34 1.76
C GLY A 92 0.14 14.84 1.74
N TYR A 93 -0.46 14.01 2.59
CA TYR A 93 -0.12 12.58 2.72
C TYR A 93 -0.20 11.78 1.43
N GLY A 94 -1.22 12.03 0.59
CA GLY A 94 -1.36 11.30 -0.67
C GLY A 94 -0.21 11.59 -1.63
N LYS A 95 0.25 12.85 -1.67
CA LYS A 95 1.42 13.26 -2.45
C LYS A 95 2.68 12.61 -1.90
N SER A 96 2.93 12.68 -0.59
CA SER A 96 4.12 12.09 0.02
C SER A 96 4.20 10.56 -0.16
N LEU A 97 3.07 9.86 -0.07
CA LEU A 97 3.01 8.42 -0.31
C LEU A 97 3.31 8.05 -1.77
N MET A 98 2.79 8.83 -2.72
CA MET A 98 3.09 8.63 -4.15
C MET A 98 4.56 8.95 -4.46
N GLU A 99 5.10 10.05 -3.91
CA GLU A 99 6.52 10.40 -4.07
C GLU A 99 7.44 9.29 -3.56
N TYR A 100 7.10 8.66 -2.43
CA TYR A 100 7.81 7.49 -1.91
C TYR A 100 7.80 6.32 -2.91
N CYS A 101 6.63 5.97 -3.47
CA CYS A 101 6.53 4.89 -4.46
C CYS A 101 7.32 5.17 -5.75
N LEU A 102 7.28 6.41 -6.24
CA LEU A 102 8.03 6.82 -7.44
C LEU A 102 9.55 6.82 -7.19
N ALA A 103 9.99 7.24 -6.00
CA ALA A 103 11.40 7.17 -5.63
C ALA A 103 11.88 5.71 -5.55
N ASP A 104 11.12 4.84 -4.90
CA ASP A 104 11.41 3.40 -4.82
C ASP A 104 11.42 2.73 -6.21
N ALA A 105 10.50 3.11 -7.11
CA ALA A 105 10.50 2.63 -8.50
C ALA A 105 11.80 3.03 -9.22
N LYS A 106 12.24 4.27 -9.06
CA LYS A 106 13.47 4.79 -9.67
C LYS A 106 14.71 4.11 -9.10
N GLU A 107 14.77 3.94 -7.78
CA GLU A 107 15.89 3.28 -7.09
C GLU A 107 16.05 1.82 -7.54
N LYS A 108 14.93 1.12 -7.76
CA LYS A 108 14.95 -0.28 -8.24
C LYS A 108 14.94 -0.43 -9.76
N GLY A 109 15.17 0.64 -10.51
CA GLY A 109 15.29 0.60 -11.98
C GLY A 109 13.99 0.22 -12.70
N LYS A 110 12.82 0.41 -12.08
CA LYS A 110 11.51 0.16 -12.70
C LYS A 110 11.21 1.23 -13.75
N SER A 111 10.51 0.83 -14.81
CA SER A 111 10.02 1.70 -15.89
C SER A 111 8.91 2.66 -15.45
N GLY A 112 8.26 2.41 -14.30
CA GLY A 112 7.25 3.30 -13.73
C GLY A 112 6.28 2.59 -12.80
N VAL A 113 5.13 3.24 -12.57
CA VAL A 113 4.02 2.73 -11.75
C VAL A 113 2.76 2.69 -12.60
N CYS A 114 2.01 1.59 -12.54
CA CYS A 114 0.73 1.41 -13.22
C CYS A 114 -0.38 1.02 -12.23
N MET A 115 -1.64 1.28 -12.61
CA MET A 115 -2.81 0.85 -11.84
C MET A 115 -4.01 0.69 -12.76
N LEU A 116 -4.99 -0.11 -12.34
CA LEU A 116 -6.30 -0.13 -12.99
C LEU A 116 -7.14 1.06 -12.49
N GLY A 117 -7.42 1.99 -13.40
CA GLY A 117 -8.33 3.10 -13.17
C GLY A 117 -9.72 2.84 -13.74
N ALA A 118 -10.76 3.35 -13.07
CA ALA A 118 -12.12 3.35 -13.61
C ALA A 118 -12.45 4.69 -14.29
N LYS A 119 -13.26 4.68 -15.35
CA LYS A 119 -13.67 5.93 -16.06
C LYS A 119 -14.33 6.98 -15.15
N LYS A 120 -15.00 6.53 -14.08
CA LYS A 120 -15.66 7.38 -13.08
C LYS A 120 -14.70 7.94 -12.01
N GLN A 121 -13.45 7.50 -11.95
CA GLN A 121 -12.40 8.16 -11.16
C GLN A 121 -11.89 9.43 -11.86
N LYS A 122 -12.80 10.31 -12.26
CA LYS A 122 -12.44 11.66 -12.72
C LYS A 122 -12.56 12.62 -11.53
N SER A 123 -11.37 13.13 -11.16
CA SER A 123 -11.02 14.40 -10.49
C SER A 123 -12.11 15.11 -9.70
#